data_AF-A0A8S3G8J1-F1
#
_entry.id   AF-A0A8S3G8J1-F1
#
_cell.length_a   1.000
_cell.length_b   1.000
_cell.length_c   1.000
_cell.angle_alpha   90.00
_cell.angle_beta   90.00
_cell.angle_gamma   90.00
#
_symmetry.space_group_name_H-M   'P 1'
#
loop_
_entity.id
_entity.type
_entity.pdbx_description
1 polymer ?
#
loop_
_entity_poly.entity_id
_entity_poly.type
_entity_poly.pdbx_seq_one_letter_code
_entity_poly.pdbx_strand_id
1 'polypeptide(L)'
;EGTAKYWTSKLLIDTVDIENDQAVATQTTDIGNQNIYSQGFVGKNNRRWILIINKRYANVDIFLPGCTGGRMQIINEASGFGPATEITLTLSRITLTPFAVAIIHMPATENIF
;
A
#
# COMPACT_ATOMS: atom_id res chain seq x y z
N GLU A 1 -21.07 -10.34 -8.19
CA GLU A 1 -19.96 -10.38 -7.22
C GLU A 1 -18.83 -9.49 -7.73
N GLY A 2 -18.08 -8.85 -6.82
CA GLY A 2 -16.99 -7.95 -7.21
C GLY A 2 -15.73 -8.74 -7.56
N THR A 3 -15.18 -8.56 -8.76
CA THR A 3 -13.88 -9.15 -9.12
C THR A 3 -12.74 -8.47 -8.37
N ALA A 4 -11.55 -9.07 -8.34
CA ALA A 4 -10.35 -8.44 -7.79
C ALA A 4 -10.09 -7.04 -8.42
N LYS A 5 -10.37 -6.88 -9.72
CA LYS A 5 -10.30 -5.59 -10.42
C LYS A 5 -11.28 -4.57 -9.83
N TYR A 6 -12.54 -4.96 -9.61
CA TYR A 6 -13.55 -4.09 -9.00
C TYR A 6 -13.09 -3.62 -7.61
N TRP A 7 -12.70 -4.55 -6.74
CA TRP A 7 -12.29 -4.22 -5.38
C TRP A 7 -11.02 -3.38 -5.34
N THR A 8 -10.07 -3.64 -6.24
CA THR A 8 -8.85 -2.83 -6.37
C THR A 8 -9.18 -1.40 -6.80
N SER A 9 -10.04 -1.24 -7.81
CA SER A 9 -10.48 0.09 -8.23
C SER A 9 -11.24 0.81 -7.12
N LYS A 10 -12.14 0.10 -6.42
CA LYS A 10 -12.87 0.68 -5.29
C LYS A 10 -11.93 1.11 -4.17
N LEU A 11 -10.98 0.26 -3.78
CA LEU A 11 -9.98 0.57 -2.75
C LEU A 11 -9.20 1.84 -3.10
N LEU A 12 -8.75 1.98 -4.36
CA LEU A 12 -8.04 3.19 -4.80
C LEU A 12 -8.94 4.44 -4.76
N ILE A 13 -10.18 4.34 -5.23
CA ILE A 13 -11.14 5.44 -5.22
C ILE A 13 -11.47 5.87 -3.78
N ASP A 14 -11.71 4.91 -2.89
CA ASP A 14 -12.01 5.18 -1.47
C ASP A 14 -10.79 5.74 -0.73
N THR A 15 -9.57 5.46 -1.21
CA THR A 15 -8.34 5.96 -0.62
C THR A 15 -8.03 7.38 -1.08
N VAL A 16 -7.98 7.63 -2.39
CA VAL A 16 -7.40 8.86 -2.96
C VAL A 16 -8.24 10.08 -2.61
N ASP A 17 -7.58 11.13 -2.13
CA ASP A 17 -8.15 12.47 -2.08
C ASP A 17 -7.62 13.25 -3.28
N ILE A 18 -8.39 13.26 -4.37
CA ILE A 18 -7.92 13.74 -5.68
C ILE A 18 -7.56 15.23 -5.69
N GLU A 19 -8.09 16.01 -4.75
CA GLU A 19 -7.82 17.44 -4.65
C GLU A 19 -6.56 17.74 -3.85
N ASN A 20 -6.16 16.83 -2.95
CA ASN A 20 -5.16 17.11 -1.92
C ASN A 20 -3.95 16.17 -1.97
N ASP A 21 -4.09 14.95 -2.50
CA ASP A 21 -2.99 14.01 -2.61
C ASP A 21 -2.07 14.38 -3.77
N GLN A 22 -0.77 14.40 -3.48
CA GLN A 22 0.28 14.61 -4.45
C GLN A 22 1.22 13.41 -4.44
N ALA A 23 1.51 12.89 -5.64
CA ALA A 23 2.50 11.83 -5.81
C ALA A 23 3.90 12.37 -5.46
N VAL A 24 4.67 11.60 -4.70
CA VAL A 24 6.06 11.94 -4.33
C VAL A 24 7.05 10.97 -4.95
N ALA A 25 8.30 11.43 -5.10
CA ALA A 25 9.39 10.57 -5.55
C ALA A 25 9.50 9.35 -4.62
N THR A 26 9.38 8.16 -5.21
CA THR A 26 9.43 6.89 -4.49
C THR A 26 10.63 6.11 -5.00
N GLN A 27 11.52 5.73 -4.08
CA GLN A 27 12.71 4.97 -4.39
C GLN A 27 12.59 3.55 -3.85
N THR A 28 13.00 2.58 -4.65
CA THR A 28 13.07 1.18 -4.26
C THR A 28 14.44 0.63 -4.60
N THR A 29 14.82 -0.46 -3.94
CA THR A 29 15.99 -1.26 -4.32
C THR A 29 15.66 -2.25 -5.45
N ASP A 30 14.43 -2.27 -5.95
CA ASP A 30 14.01 -3.13 -7.06
C ASP A 30 14.42 -2.51 -8.39
N ILE A 31 15.60 -2.90 -8.87
CA ILE A 31 16.21 -2.34 -10.07
C ILE A 31 15.27 -2.53 -11.26
N GLY A 32 14.88 -1.41 -11.89
CA GLY A 32 14.00 -1.41 -13.05
C GLY A 32 12.52 -1.69 -12.75
N ASN A 33 12.10 -1.68 -11.47
CA ASN A 33 10.71 -1.91 -11.05
C ASN A 33 10.10 -3.20 -11.64
N GLN A 34 10.90 -4.27 -11.74
CA GLN A 34 10.47 -5.51 -12.39
C GLN A 34 9.61 -6.37 -11.46
N ASN A 35 9.89 -6.35 -10.16
CA ASN A 35 9.24 -7.22 -9.18
C ASN A 35 8.05 -6.53 -8.52
N ILE A 36 8.16 -5.22 -8.27
CA ILE A 36 7.10 -4.43 -7.66
C ILE A 36 6.83 -3.15 -8.44
N TYR A 37 5.64 -2.60 -8.25
CA TYR A 37 5.37 -1.19 -8.50
C TYR A 37 5.13 -0.52 -7.15
N SER A 38 5.64 0.69 -6.95
CA SER A 38 5.40 1.46 -5.74
C SER A 38 5.26 2.93 -6.05
N GLN A 39 4.30 3.60 -5.41
CA GLN A 39 4.09 5.03 -5.50
C GLN A 39 3.60 5.59 -4.16
N GLY A 40 4.37 6.50 -3.57
CA GLY A 40 4.03 7.24 -2.36
C GLY A 40 3.23 8.50 -2.67
N PHE A 41 2.39 8.89 -1.72
CA PHE A 41 1.54 10.06 -1.78
C PHE A 41 1.57 10.82 -0.45
N VAL A 42 1.50 12.15 -0.53
CA VAL A 42 1.32 13.05 0.61
C VAL A 42 0.11 13.92 0.37
N GLY A 43 -0.70 14.13 1.41
CA GLY A 43 -1.89 14.98 1.38
C GLY A 43 -1.91 15.98 2.53
N LYS A 44 -3.02 16.72 2.65
CA LYS A 44 -3.24 17.64 3.77
C LYS A 44 -3.18 16.93 5.13
N ASN A 45 -2.92 17.70 6.20
CA ASN A 45 -2.89 17.20 7.58
C ASN A 45 -1.91 16.04 7.80
N ASN A 46 -0.73 16.07 7.17
CA ASN A 46 0.29 15.02 7.25
C ASN A 46 -0.21 13.63 6.83
N ARG A 47 -1.27 13.57 6.02
CA ARG A 47 -1.73 12.31 5.42
C ARG A 47 -0.64 11.78 4.50
N ARG A 48 -0.21 10.54 4.73
CA ARG A 48 0.80 9.86 3.93
C ARG A 48 0.37 8.43 3.68
N TRP A 49 0.46 7.99 2.45
CA TRP A 49 0.16 6.61 2.09
C TRP A 49 0.99 6.16 0.89
N ILE A 50 1.12 4.86 0.71
CA ILE A 50 1.88 4.27 -0.39
C ILE A 50 1.08 3.13 -1.02
N LEU A 51 1.01 3.14 -2.36
CA LEU A 51 0.53 2.02 -3.16
C LEU A 51 1.71 1.11 -3.45
N ILE A 52 1.57 -0.19 -3.21
CA ILE A 52 2.54 -1.20 -3.60
C ILE A 52 1.82 -2.36 -4.30
N ILE A 53 2.34 -2.78 -5.45
CA ILE A 53 1.82 -3.90 -6.23
C ILE A 53 2.93 -4.93 -6.40
N ASN A 54 2.70 -6.14 -5.94
CA ASN A 54 3.56 -7.28 -6.26
C ASN A 54 3.23 -7.78 -7.67
N LYS A 55 4.19 -7.74 -8.60
CA LYS A 55 4.00 -8.21 -9.98
C LYS A 55 4.34 -9.69 -10.16
N ARG A 56 4.87 -10.34 -9.12
CA ARG A 56 5.38 -11.71 -9.18
C ARG A 56 4.31 -12.71 -8.81
N TYR A 57 4.43 -13.90 -9.41
CA TYR A 57 3.79 -15.11 -8.91
C TYR A 57 4.59 -15.73 -7.74
N ALA A 58 5.00 -14.90 -6.78
CA ALA A 58 5.79 -15.30 -5.62
C ALA A 58 5.64 -14.26 -4.52
N ASN A 59 5.89 -14.65 -3.26
CA ASN A 59 5.97 -13.69 -2.16
C ASN A 59 7.12 -12.70 -2.37
N VAL A 60 6.90 -11.45 -1.97
CA VAL A 60 7.93 -10.41 -1.92
C VAL A 60 7.97 -9.81 -0.52
N ASP A 61 9.13 -9.84 0.10
CA ASP A 61 9.38 -9.14 1.36
C ASP A 61 9.82 -7.71 1.09
N ILE A 62 9.14 -6.78 1.76
CA ILE A 62 9.35 -5.35 1.61
C ILE A 62 9.74 -4.79 2.96
N PHE A 63 10.84 -4.05 2.99
CA PHE A 63 11.20 -3.21 4.12
C PHE A 63 10.74 -1.79 3.81
N LEU A 64 9.75 -1.31 4.55
CA LEU A 64 9.19 0.04 4.43
C LEU A 64 9.45 0.81 5.74
N PRO A 65 10.46 1.69 5.79
CA PRO A 65 10.77 2.46 6.98
C PRO A 65 9.60 3.33 7.43
N GLY A 66 9.35 3.39 8.74
CA GLY A 66 8.38 4.30 9.35
C GLY A 66 6.91 3.89 9.18
N CYS A 67 6.61 2.69 8.68
CA CYS A 67 5.23 2.21 8.55
C CYS A 67 4.68 1.53 9.81
N THR A 68 5.51 1.24 10.82
CA THR A 68 5.07 0.67 12.10
C THR A 68 4.03 1.57 12.77
N GLY A 69 2.91 1.00 13.22
CA GLY A 69 1.74 1.73 13.72
C GLY A 69 0.80 2.22 12.61
N GLY A 70 1.18 2.02 11.34
CA GLY A 70 0.34 2.27 10.17
C GLY A 70 -0.69 1.17 9.93
N ARG A 71 -1.51 1.37 8.89
CA ARG A 71 -2.55 0.43 8.46
C ARG A 71 -2.34 0.03 7.02
N MET A 72 -2.37 -1.27 6.75
CA MET A 72 -2.29 -1.84 5.42
C MET A 72 -3.66 -2.40 5.01
N GLN A 73 -4.13 -2.03 3.83
CA GLN A 73 -5.28 -2.64 3.18
C GLN A 73 -4.78 -3.42 1.96
N ILE A 74 -5.10 -4.72 1.90
CA ILE A 74 -4.54 -5.63 0.91
C ILE A 74 -5.63 -6.40 0.16
N ILE A 75 -5.49 -6.46 -1.16
CA ILE A 75 -6.26 -7.34 -2.06
C ILE A 75 -5.29 -8.35 -2.65
N ASN A 76 -5.62 -9.63 -2.51
CA ASN A 76 -4.82 -10.76 -2.96
C ASN A 76 -5.73 -11.98 -3.22
N GLU A 77 -5.15 -13.13 -3.56
CA GLU A 77 -5.92 -14.37 -3.79
C GLU A 77 -6.82 -14.74 -2.60
N ALA A 78 -6.34 -14.55 -1.35
CA ALA A 78 -7.12 -14.85 -0.16
C ALA A 78 -8.36 -13.96 0.02
N SER A 79 -8.36 -12.74 -0.53
CA SER A 79 -9.53 -11.87 -0.54
C SER A 79 -10.64 -12.37 -1.49
N GLY A 80 -10.31 -13.23 -2.45
CA GLY A 80 -11.27 -13.82 -3.40
C GLY A 80 -12.11 -12.75 -4.14
N PHE A 81 -13.42 -12.80 -3.95
CA PHE A 81 -14.38 -11.82 -4.48
C PHE A 81 -14.84 -10.78 -3.44
N GLY A 82 -14.10 -10.67 -2.33
CA GLY A 82 -14.39 -9.80 -1.19
C GLY A 82 -13.55 -8.50 -1.18
N PRO A 83 -13.84 -7.60 -0.23
CA PRO A 83 -13.11 -6.35 -0.06
C PRO A 83 -11.66 -6.58 0.40
N ALA A 84 -10.89 -5.49 0.43
CA ALA A 84 -9.54 -5.49 0.99
C ALA A 84 -9.55 -5.93 2.46
N THR A 85 -8.56 -6.72 2.85
CA THR A 85 -8.31 -7.06 4.25
C THR A 85 -7.48 -5.95 4.89
N GLU A 86 -7.85 -5.52 6.09
CA GLU A 86 -7.11 -4.50 6.85
C GLU A 86 -6.21 -5.14 7.92
N ILE A 87 -4.96 -4.68 8.00
CA ILE A 87 -3.92 -5.18 8.91
C ILE A 87 -3.22 -3.99 9.55
N THR A 88 -3.06 -4.01 10.87
CA THR A 88 -2.19 -3.04 11.58
C THR A 88 -0.74 -3.50 11.47
N LEU A 89 0.13 -2.61 11.02
CA LEU A 89 1.54 -2.91 10.85
C LEU A 89 2.28 -2.78 12.17
N THR A 90 2.81 -3.89 12.69
CA THR A 90 3.60 -3.91 13.93
C THR A 90 5.10 -3.85 13.69
N LEU A 91 5.53 -4.05 12.44
CA LEU A 91 6.92 -4.08 12.00
C LEU A 91 7.08 -3.30 10.69
N SER A 92 8.30 -2.83 10.44
CA SER A 92 8.67 -2.20 9.16
C SER A 92 8.86 -3.20 8.01
N ARG A 93 8.64 -4.49 8.25
CA ARG A 93 8.74 -5.56 7.25
C ARG A 93 7.36 -6.10 6.93
N ILE A 94 7.04 -6.14 5.65
CA ILE A 94 5.75 -6.54 5.10
C ILE A 94 5.99 -7.63 4.06
N THR A 95 5.24 -8.71 4.12
CA THR A 95 5.25 -9.73 3.07
C THR A 95 4.01 -9.56 2.20
N LEU A 96 4.23 -9.29 0.91
CA LEU A 96 3.16 -9.27 -0.08
C LEU A 96 3.08 -10.63 -0.76
N THR A 97 1.91 -11.26 -0.69
CA THR A 97 1.59 -12.51 -1.40
C THR A 97 1.59 -12.30 -2.92
N PRO A 98 1.58 -13.36 -3.75
CA PRO A 98 1.59 -13.23 -5.20
C PRO A 98 0.47 -12.31 -5.70
N PHE A 99 0.80 -11.44 -6.66
CA PHE A 99 -0.12 -10.49 -7.29
C PHE A 99 -0.89 -9.56 -6.34
N ALA A 100 -0.44 -9.41 -5.09
CA ALA A 100 -1.11 -8.56 -4.12
C ALA A 100 -1.02 -7.07 -4.49
N VAL A 101 -2.12 -6.36 -4.25
CA VAL A 101 -2.19 -4.90 -4.26
C VAL A 101 -2.39 -4.45 -2.82
N ALA A 102 -1.47 -3.61 -2.33
CA ALA A 102 -1.51 -3.08 -0.98
C ALA A 102 -1.51 -1.55 -0.99
N ILE A 103 -2.37 -0.97 -0.15
CA ILE A 103 -2.31 0.43 0.24
C ILE A 103 -1.86 0.47 1.70
N ILE A 104 -0.83 1.24 2.00
CA ILE A 104 -0.32 1.39 3.36
C ILE A 104 -0.47 2.86 3.75
N HIS A 105 -1.31 3.11 4.75
CA HIS A 105 -1.39 4.40 5.43
C HIS A 105 -0.31 4.46 6.49
N MET A 106 0.58 5.45 6.36
CA MET A 106 1.64 5.67 7.33
C MET A 106 1.03 6.17 8.66
N PRO A 107 1.64 5.86 9.80
CA PRO A 107 1.24 6.46 11.06
C PRO A 107 1.34 7.99 11.00
N ALA A 108 0.53 8.68 11.81
CA ALA A 108 0.77 10.09 12.06
C ALA A 108 2.17 10.25 12.65
N THR A 109 2.95 11.22 12.16
CA THR A 109 4.19 11.57 12.84
C THR A 109 3.78 12.27 14.15
N GLU A 110 4.05 11.66 15.29
CA GLU A 110 4.04 12.42 16.54
C GLU A 110 5.16 13.46 16.44
N ASN A 111 4.80 14.75 16.57
CA ASN A 111 5.78 15.79 16.79
C ASN A 111 6.40 15.51 18.16
N ILE A 112 7.56 14.86 18.16
CA ILE A 112 8.38 14.77 19.36
C ILE A 112 8.99 16.17 19.51
N PHE A 113 8.38 16.99 20.37
CA PHE A 113 8.87 18.31 20.77
C PHE A 113 10.14 18.20 21.60
#